data_AF-A0AAE3IWE1-F1
#
_entry.id   AF-A0AAE3IWE1-F1
#
_cell.length_a   1.000
_cell.length_b   1.000
_cell.length_c   1.000
_cell.angle_alpha   90.00
_cell.angle_beta   90.00
_cell.angle_gamma   90.00
#
_symmetry.space_group_name_H-M   'P 1'
#
loop_
_entity.id
_entity.type
_entity.pdbx_description
1 polymer ?
#
loop_
_entity_poly.entity_id
_entity_poly.type
_entity_poly.pdbx_seq_one_letter_code
_entity_poly.pdbx_strand_id
1 'polypeptide(L)'
;MKSYEIGEIFTISDDSDEQQEVEVIAEISLDDSDYVAVSFVEDLQKQTTEDIDIFFLKIDEDGDFDAIESDEEFDKVSAAFDELLQE
;
A
#
# COMPACT_ATOMS: atom_id res chain seq x y z
N MET A 1 -0.61 1.98 18.11
CA MET A 1 -0.48 2.75 16.87
C MET A 1 0.96 2.71 16.46
N LYS A 2 1.28 1.69 15.68
CA LYS A 2 2.56 1.58 14.98
C LYS A 2 2.37 2.46 13.75
N SER A 3 3.00 3.64 13.75
CA SER A 3 2.99 4.52 12.58
C SER A 3 3.96 3.92 11.58
N TYR A 4 3.49 3.57 10.39
CA TYR A 4 4.38 3.11 9.33
C TYR A 4 5.10 4.33 8.77
N GLU A 5 6.43 4.26 8.68
CA GLU A 5 7.18 5.35 8.08
C GLU A 5 7.16 5.21 6.56
N ILE A 6 6.86 6.31 5.85
CA ILE A 6 7.05 6.38 4.41
C ILE A 6 8.52 6.06 4.09
N GLY A 7 8.75 5.11 3.19
CA GLY A 7 10.05 4.54 2.87
C GLY A 7 10.44 3.31 3.70
N GLU A 8 9.56 2.81 4.58
CA GLU A 8 9.77 1.53 5.26
C GLU A 8 9.57 0.37 4.27
N ILE A 9 10.52 -0.56 4.23
CA ILE A 9 10.47 -1.77 3.40
C ILE A 9 10.02 -2.95 4.27
N PHE A 10 9.05 -3.71 3.77
CA PHE A 10 8.52 -4.88 4.44
C PHE A 10 8.25 -5.99 3.43
N THR A 11 8.12 -7.21 3.95
CA THR A 11 7.86 -8.40 3.16
C THR A 11 6.39 -8.76 3.31
N ILE A 12 5.67 -8.78 2.19
CA ILE A 12 4.30 -9.31 2.12
C ILE A 12 4.31 -10.68 1.46
N SER A 13 3.30 -11.48 1.77
CA SER A 13 3.00 -12.71 1.04
C SER A 13 1.78 -12.47 0.18
N ASP A 14 1.90 -12.68 -1.13
CA ASP A 14 0.76 -12.60 -2.04
C ASP A 14 -0.13 -13.88 -1.95
N ASP A 15 -1.24 -13.94 -2.69
CA ASP A 15 -2.18 -15.08 -2.76
C ASP A 15 -1.49 -16.42 -3.11
N SER A 16 -0.33 -16.36 -3.77
CA SER A 16 0.49 -17.54 -4.10
C SER A 16 1.51 -17.95 -3.02
N ASP A 17 1.45 -17.39 -1.81
CA ASP A 17 2.45 -17.56 -0.72
C ASP A 17 3.88 -17.11 -1.12
N GLU A 18 4.00 -16.33 -2.19
CA GLU A 18 5.28 -15.77 -2.63
C GLU A 18 5.61 -14.53 -1.82
N GLN A 19 6.78 -14.54 -1.18
CA GLN A 19 7.29 -13.40 -0.42
C GLN A 19 7.81 -12.33 -1.38
N GLN A 20 7.30 -11.11 -1.24
CA GLN A 20 7.70 -9.96 -2.05
C GLN A 20 8.06 -8.78 -1.15
N GLU A 21 9.09 -8.03 -1.55
CA GLU A 21 9.54 -6.83 -0.83
C GLU A 21 8.84 -5.60 -1.40
N VAL A 22 8.13 -4.88 -0.55
CA VAL A 22 7.40 -3.66 -0.88
C VAL A 22 7.84 -2.52 0.02
N GLU A 23 7.80 -1.29 -0.50
CA GLU A 23 8.13 -0.06 0.21
C GLU A 23 6.86 0.78 0.40
N VAL A 24 6.65 1.34 1.60
CA VAL A 24 5.56 2.29 1.86
C VAL A 24 5.81 3.59 1.10
N ILE A 25 4.90 3.95 0.21
CA ILE A 25 4.96 5.20 -0.57
C ILE A 25 4.10 6.28 0.09
N ALA A 26 2.95 5.90 0.63
CA ALA A 26 2.04 6.81 1.31
C ALA A 26 1.17 6.07 2.34
N GLU A 27 0.66 6.81 3.33
CA GLU A 27 -0.31 6.35 4.32
C GLU A 27 -1.53 7.29 4.33
N ILE A 28 -2.72 6.74 4.56
CA ILE A 28 -3.95 7.51 4.75
C ILE A 28 -4.86 6.82 5.78
N SER A 29 -5.52 7.61 6.62
CA SER A 29 -6.52 7.12 7.56
C SER A 29 -7.93 7.48 7.07
N LEU A 30 -8.79 6.48 6.85
CA LEU A 30 -10.18 6.63 6.38
C LEU A 30 -11.12 5.80 7.27
N ASP A 31 -12.25 6.38 7.69
CA ASP A 31 -13.31 5.66 8.43
C ASP A 31 -12.80 4.78 9.59
N ASP A 32 -11.90 5.32 10.42
CA ASP A 32 -11.29 4.63 11.58
C ASP A 32 -10.36 3.45 11.22
N SER A 33 -10.08 3.25 9.93
CA SER A 33 -9.10 2.30 9.41
C SER A 33 -7.91 3.03 8.79
N ASP A 34 -6.72 2.45 8.93
CA ASP A 34 -5.52 2.97 8.30
C ASP A 34 -5.22 2.17 7.02
N TYR A 35 -4.74 2.85 5.98
CA TYR A 35 -4.42 2.27 4.69
C TYR A 35 -3.05 2.76 4.24
N VAL A 36 -2.34 1.93 3.51
CA VAL A 36 -1.03 2.26 2.94
C VAL A 36 -1.00 1.96 1.45
N ALA A 37 -0.34 2.84 0.71
CA ALA A 37 0.04 2.62 -0.67
C ALA A 37 1.50 2.17 -0.69
N VAL A 38 1.75 1.06 -1.38
CA VAL A 38 3.01 0.33 -1.31
C VAL A 38 3.42 -0.03 -2.72
N SER A 39 4.72 -0.10 -2.98
CA SER A 39 5.21 -0.49 -4.30
C SER A 39 6.35 -1.48 -4.18
N PHE A 40 6.49 -2.37 -5.16
CA PHE A 40 7.59 -3.33 -5.16
C PHE A 40 8.93 -2.62 -5.23
N VAL A 41 9.83 -3.00 -4.33
CA VAL A 41 11.20 -2.46 -4.30
C VAL A 41 11.90 -2.71 -5.62
N GLU A 42 11.67 -3.86 -6.25
CA GLU A 42 12.21 -4.19 -7.57
C GLU A 42 11.74 -3.23 -8.66
N ASP A 43 10.52 -2.72 -8.55
CA ASP A 43 9.94 -1.83 -9.56
C ASP A 43 10.38 -0.39 -9.37
N LEU A 44 10.45 0.08 -8.12
CA LEU A 44 11.07 1.37 -7.77
C LEU A 44 12.56 1.45 -8.21
N GLN A 45 13.28 0.33 -8.19
CA GLN A 45 14.67 0.26 -8.63
C GLN A 45 14.83 0.28 -10.16
N LYS A 46 13.82 -0.20 -10.91
CA LYS A 46 13.80 -0.04 -12.36
C LYS A 46 13.46 1.43 -12.63
N GLN A 47 14.46 2.22 -12.99
CA GLN A 47 14.33 3.66 -13.31
C GLN A 47 13.44 3.98 -14.54
N THR A 48 12.54 3.08 -14.92
CA THR A 48 11.54 3.24 -15.96
C THR A 48 10.28 3.84 -15.34
N THR A 49 10.13 5.16 -15.49
CA THR A 49 9.03 5.99 -14.99
C THR A 49 7.61 5.61 -15.48
N GLU A 50 7.43 4.51 -16.21
CA GLU A 50 6.19 4.28 -16.98
C GLU A 50 5.22 3.25 -16.39
N ASP A 51 5.61 2.39 -15.45
CA ASP A 51 4.69 1.37 -14.89
C ASP A 51 5.13 0.92 -13.48
N ILE A 52 5.26 1.85 -12.52
CA ILE A 52 5.45 1.44 -11.12
C ILE A 52 4.11 0.91 -10.61
N ASP A 53 4.02 -0.40 -10.37
CA ASP A 53 2.83 -1.01 -9.76
C ASP A 53 2.70 -0.55 -8.30
N ILE A 54 1.55 0.07 -7.98
CA ILE A 54 1.18 0.50 -6.63
C ILE A 54 0.04 -0.39 -6.12
N PHE A 55 0.23 -0.95 -4.92
CA PHE A 55 -0.73 -1.78 -4.22
C PHE A 55 -1.27 -1.04 -3.00
N PHE A 56 -2.55 -1.26 -2.69
CA PHE A 56 -3.20 -0.69 -1.52
C PHE A 56 -3.47 -1.79 -0.50
N LEU A 57 -2.99 -1.59 0.73
CA LEU A 57 -3.19 -2.51 1.84
C LEU A 57 -3.90 -1.78 2.98
N LYS A 58 -4.78 -2.50 3.66
CA LYS A 58 -5.42 -2.06 4.89
C LYS A 58 -4.56 -2.45 6.08
N ILE A 59 -4.59 -1.66 7.14
CA ILE A 59 -3.98 -1.98 8.42
C ILE A 59 -5.09 -2.41 9.37
N ASP A 60 -5.01 -3.63 9.90
CA ASP A 60 -5.95 -4.14 10.89
C ASP A 60 -5.62 -3.62 12.31
N GLU A 61 -6.48 -3.90 13.30
CA GLU A 61 -6.32 -3.44 14.69
C GLU A 61 -5.00 -3.91 15.35
N ASP A 62 -4.48 -5.06 14.90
CA ASP A 62 -3.19 -5.60 15.33
C ASP A 62 -1.98 -4.88 14.69
N GLY A 63 -2.21 -3.99 13.71
CA GLY A 63 -1.15 -3.34 12.94
C GLY A 63 -0.46 -4.31 11.99
N ASP A 64 -1.25 -5.18 11.37
CA ASP A 64 -0.82 -6.09 10.30
C ASP A 64 -1.46 -5.66 8.98
N PHE A 65 -0.84 -6.06 7.86
CA PHE A 65 -1.32 -5.68 6.54
C PHE A 65 -2.35 -6.69 6.05
N ASP A 66 -3.53 -6.18 5.70
CA ASP A 66 -4.63 -6.96 5.17
C ASP A 66 -4.99 -6.47 3.77
N ALA A 67 -5.51 -7.39 2.95
CA ALA A 67 -5.92 -7.08 1.60
C ALA A 67 -7.30 -6.40 1.62
N ILE A 68 -7.53 -5.44 0.73
CA ILE A 68 -8.84 -4.83 0.60
C ILE A 68 -9.77 -5.82 -0.11
N GLU A 69 -10.63 -6.50 0.65
CA GLU A 69 -11.56 -7.51 0.12
C GLU A 69 -12.80 -6.90 -0.57
N SER A 70 -13.09 -5.61 -0.35
CA SER A 70 -14.29 -4.96 -0.85
C SER A 70 -14.00 -3.94 -1.94
N ASP A 71 -14.60 -4.11 -3.12
CA ASP A 71 -14.48 -3.13 -4.22
C ASP A 71 -14.85 -1.70 -3.81
N GLU A 72 -15.89 -1.53 -2.97
CA GLU A 72 -16.30 -0.18 -2.53
C GLU A 72 -15.24 0.47 -1.61
N GLU A 73 -14.55 -0.32 -0.80
CA GLU A 73 -13.44 0.14 0.02
C GLU A 73 -12.23 0.47 -0.87
N PHE A 74 -11.93 -0.39 -1.83
CA PHE A 74 -10.84 -0.19 -2.78
C PHE A 74 -11.03 1.08 -3.60
N ASP A 75 -12.22 1.34 -4.15
CA ASP A 75 -12.53 2.56 -4.91
C ASP A 75 -12.30 3.83 -4.06
N LYS A 76 -12.71 3.81 -2.78
CA LYS A 76 -12.51 4.95 -1.86
C LYS A 76 -11.04 5.18 -1.55
N VAL A 77 -10.33 4.13 -1.20
CA VAL A 77 -8.90 4.18 -0.84
C VAL A 77 -8.09 4.64 -2.05
N SER A 78 -8.34 4.03 -3.22
CA SER A 78 -7.71 4.39 -4.49
C SER A 78 -7.95 5.85 -4.85
N ALA A 79 -9.20 6.34 -4.78
CA ALA A 79 -9.51 7.74 -5.05
C ALA A 79 -8.78 8.69 -4.09
N ALA A 80 -8.72 8.34 -2.81
CA ALA A 80 -8.05 9.18 -1.82
C ALA A 80 -6.52 9.21 -2.02
N PHE A 81 -5.92 8.09 -2.40
CA PHE A 81 -4.50 8.04 -2.78
C PHE A 81 -4.22 8.77 -4.11
N ASP A 82 -5.12 8.68 -5.10
CA ASP A 82 -5.00 9.40 -6.37
C ASP A 82 -5.04 10.92 -6.12
N GLU A 83 -5.92 11.41 -5.25
CA GLU A 83 -5.93 12.81 -4.83
C GLU A 83 -4.64 13.23 -4.10
N LEU A 84 -4.02 12.33 -3.33
CA LEU A 84 -2.75 12.60 -2.63
C LEU A 84 -1.52 12.54 -3.55
N LEU A 85 -1.52 11.64 -4.55
CA LEU A 85 -0.38 11.40 -5.45
C LEU A 85 -0.40 12.30 -6.69
N GLN A 86 -1.54 12.90 -7.04
CA GLN A 86 -1.66 13.87 -8.14
C GLN A 86 -1.29 15.32 -7.75
N GLU A 87 -0.83 15.59 -6.51
CA GLU A 87 -0.37 16.92 -6.06
C GLU A 87 1.16 17.13 -6.14
#